data_AF-A0A8H7NYA5-F1
#
_entry.id   AF-A0A8H7NYA5-F1
#
_cell.length_a   1.000
_cell.length_b   1.000
_cell.length_c   1.000
_cell.angle_alpha   90.00
_cell.angle_beta   90.00
_cell.angle_gamma   90.00
#
_symmetry.space_group_name_H-M   'P 1'
#
loop_
_entity.id
_entity.type
_entity.pdbx_description
1 polymer ?
#
loop_
_entity_poly.entity_id
_entity_poly.type
_entity_poly.pdbx_seq_one_letter_code
_entity_poly.pdbx_strand_id
1 'polypeptide(L)'
;MNPIFKAAQQAVRANAFGIVPRRYLMTLKDHKYTAHATARGLGRNGQVKSDDDHGLDLKLAMPKSLGGKGDGQNPEMLFAMGYASCFLSAMQLVAGKLGKSEMAKNAVVHTQVHVGEPKDKEGFGLEVDIKVENADEDLIRAGHEACPYSRALKHGIVVNVSKA
;
A
#
# COMPACT_ATOMS: atom_id res chain seq x y z
N MET A 1 -44.66 -9.53 20.84
CA MET A 1 -43.24 -9.45 20.40
C MET A 1 -43.17 -9.87 18.94
N ASN A 2 -42.75 -8.96 18.05
CA ASN A 2 -42.90 -9.10 16.60
C ASN A 2 -41.92 -10.16 16.03
N PRO A 3 -42.39 -11.20 15.30
CA PRO A 3 -41.56 -12.33 14.83
C PRO A 3 -40.38 -11.94 13.92
N ILE A 4 -40.37 -10.73 13.37
CA ILE A 4 -39.27 -10.20 12.54
C ILE A 4 -37.97 -10.01 13.37
N PHE A 5 -38.07 -9.67 14.66
CA PHE A 5 -36.90 -9.47 15.51
C PHE A 5 -36.15 -10.77 15.85
N LYS A 6 -36.82 -11.94 15.76
CA LYS A 6 -36.17 -13.25 16.01
C LYS A 6 -35.33 -13.72 14.83
N ALA A 7 -35.70 -13.37 13.60
CA ALA A 7 -34.93 -13.70 12.40
C ALA A 7 -33.60 -12.94 12.35
N ALA A 8 -33.59 -11.68 12.80
CA ALA A 8 -32.37 -10.88 12.90
C ALA A 8 -31.37 -11.47 13.93
N GLN A 9 -31.84 -11.99 15.06
CA GLN A 9 -30.96 -12.61 16.07
C GLN A 9 -30.42 -13.99 15.65
N GLN A 10 -31.07 -14.71 14.73
CA GLN A 10 -30.55 -15.96 14.16
C GLN A 10 -29.55 -15.73 13.02
N ALA A 11 -29.69 -14.65 12.25
CA ALA A 11 -28.70 -14.27 11.22
C ALA A 11 -27.38 -13.75 11.81
N VAL A 12 -27.41 -13.24 13.05
CA VAL A 12 -26.22 -12.80 13.79
C VAL A 12 -25.35 -13.98 14.30
N ARG A 13 -25.82 -15.23 14.18
CA ARG A 13 -25.10 -16.42 14.67
C ARG A 13 -24.29 -17.20 13.62
N ALA A 14 -24.17 -16.72 12.39
CA ALA A 14 -23.37 -17.42 11.36
C ALA A 14 -22.59 -16.45 10.46
N ASN A 15 -21.76 -15.58 11.07
CA ASN A 15 -20.52 -15.08 10.45
C ASN A 15 -19.71 -14.29 11.49
N ALA A 16 -19.34 -14.97 12.57
CA ALA A 16 -18.25 -14.49 13.42
C ALA A 16 -16.95 -14.70 12.65
N PHE A 17 -16.49 -13.69 11.88
CA PHE A 17 -15.12 -13.51 11.35
C PHE A 17 -14.33 -14.81 11.11
N GLY A 18 -14.97 -15.78 10.45
CA GLY A 18 -14.33 -17.01 10.03
C GLY A 18 -13.54 -16.64 8.80
N ILE A 19 -12.22 -16.58 8.92
CA ILE A 19 -11.32 -16.43 7.79
C ILE A 19 -11.56 -17.65 6.90
N VAL A 20 -12.47 -17.53 5.94
CA VAL A 20 -12.57 -18.46 4.82
C VAL A 20 -11.40 -18.09 3.91
N PRO A 21 -10.35 -18.92 3.78
CA PRO A 21 -9.22 -18.55 2.94
C PRO A 21 -9.69 -18.58 1.47
N ARG A 22 -10.05 -17.43 0.91
CA ARG A 22 -10.00 -17.26 -0.54
C ARG A 22 -8.54 -17.28 -0.93
N ARG A 23 -8.11 -18.35 -1.61
CA ARG A 23 -6.79 -18.38 -2.25
C ARG A 23 -6.79 -17.31 -3.34
N TYR A 24 -5.94 -16.30 -3.17
CA TYR A 24 -5.68 -15.27 -4.18
C TYR A 24 -4.37 -15.62 -4.89
N LEU A 25 -4.09 -14.98 -6.03
CA LEU A 25 -2.87 -15.19 -6.82
C LEU A 25 -1.58 -15.06 -5.98
N MET A 26 -1.63 -14.25 -4.92
CA MET A 26 -0.52 -13.91 -4.04
C MET A 26 -0.75 -14.40 -2.59
N THR A 27 -1.19 -15.65 -2.40
CA THR A 27 -1.25 -16.26 -1.05
C THR A 27 0.15 -16.66 -0.56
N LEU A 28 0.56 -16.19 0.62
CA LEU A 28 1.85 -16.52 1.23
C LEU A 28 1.90 -17.98 1.70
N LYS A 29 3.04 -18.64 1.48
CA LYS A 29 3.31 -19.99 2.03
C LYS A 29 3.78 -19.92 3.48
N ASP A 30 4.59 -18.90 3.79
CA ASP A 30 5.16 -18.64 5.10
C ASP A 30 5.38 -17.14 5.29
N HIS A 31 5.44 -16.68 6.56
CA HIS A 31 5.69 -15.29 6.90
C HIS A 31 7.17 -15.11 7.25
N LYS A 32 7.92 -14.41 6.39
CA LYS A 32 9.35 -14.09 6.65
C LYS A 32 9.54 -12.94 7.62
N TYR A 33 8.59 -12.01 7.63
CA TYR A 33 8.59 -10.83 8.49
C TYR A 33 7.16 -10.32 8.64
N THR A 34 6.84 -9.76 9.82
CA THR A 34 5.56 -9.12 10.13
C THR A 34 5.85 -7.78 10.79
N ALA A 35 5.35 -6.70 10.19
CA ALA A 35 5.38 -5.36 10.79
C ALA A 35 4.06 -5.10 11.54
N HIS A 36 4.13 -4.36 12.65
CA HIS A 36 2.98 -4.00 13.46
C HIS A 36 2.80 -2.49 13.51
N ALA A 37 1.55 -2.04 13.35
CA ALA A 37 1.17 -0.65 13.49
C ALA A 37 -0.25 -0.51 14.04
N THR A 38 -0.47 0.54 14.84
CA THR A 38 -1.75 0.87 15.43
C THR A 38 -2.16 2.30 15.07
N ALA A 39 -3.36 2.46 14.51
CA ALA A 39 -4.02 3.76 14.31
C ALA A 39 -5.09 3.99 15.38
N ARG A 40 -5.14 5.20 15.99
CA ARG A 40 -6.13 5.57 17.01
C ARG A 40 -6.69 6.98 16.76
N GLY A 41 -7.83 7.26 17.36
CA GLY A 41 -8.50 8.56 17.24
C GLY A 41 -9.30 8.71 15.94
N LEU A 42 -9.31 9.91 15.36
CA LEU A 42 -10.19 10.31 14.26
C LEU A 42 -9.67 9.89 12.88
N GLY A 43 -9.22 8.64 12.72
CA GLY A 43 -8.77 8.09 11.44
C GLY A 43 -7.70 8.96 10.76
N ARG A 44 -8.04 9.59 9.61
CA ARG A 44 -7.16 10.50 8.86
C ARG A 44 -6.79 11.78 9.60
N ASN A 45 -7.39 12.06 10.77
CA ASN A 45 -7.04 13.14 11.69
C ASN A 45 -6.60 12.62 13.07
N GLY A 46 -6.21 11.34 13.15
CA GLY A 46 -5.78 10.67 14.37
C GLY A 46 -4.26 10.58 14.50
N GLN A 47 -3.80 9.47 15.03
CA GLN A 47 -2.38 9.14 15.20
C GLN A 47 -2.13 7.71 14.73
N VAL A 48 -0.99 7.48 14.09
CA VAL A 48 -0.52 6.14 13.72
C VAL A 48 0.86 5.91 14.31
N LYS A 49 1.03 4.75 14.94
CA LYS A 49 2.27 4.32 15.57
C LYS A 49 2.69 2.94 15.05
N SER A 50 3.97 2.73 14.80
CA SER A 50 4.54 1.39 14.66
C SER A 50 4.90 0.82 16.03
N ASP A 51 4.55 -0.44 16.23
CA ASP A 51 4.68 -1.14 17.53
C ASP A 51 5.94 -2.02 17.61
N ASP A 52 6.87 -1.87 16.66
CA ASP A 52 8.14 -2.62 16.58
C ASP A 52 9.35 -1.80 17.12
N ASP A 53 10.53 -2.41 17.21
CA ASP A 53 11.70 -1.94 17.99
C ASP A 53 12.33 -0.60 17.55
N HIS A 54 11.86 0.00 16.45
CA HIS A 54 12.25 1.33 15.95
C HIS A 54 11.04 2.13 15.41
N GLY A 55 9.89 1.98 16.09
CA GLY A 55 8.61 2.46 15.60
C GLY A 55 8.53 3.98 15.32
N LEU A 56 7.83 4.32 14.24
CA LEU A 56 7.41 5.69 13.92
C LEU A 56 6.14 6.05 14.68
N ASP A 57 6.02 7.27 15.17
CA ASP A 57 4.78 7.80 15.74
C ASP A 57 4.42 9.12 15.04
N LEU A 58 3.30 9.13 14.33
CA LEU A 58 2.92 10.19 13.41
C LEU A 58 1.51 10.69 13.68
N LYS A 59 1.37 12.02 13.85
CA LYS A 59 0.08 12.71 13.78
C LYS A 59 -0.42 12.68 12.33
N LEU A 60 -1.66 12.24 12.16
CA LEU A 60 -2.35 12.30 10.87
C LEU A 60 -3.21 13.56 10.77
N ALA A 61 -3.24 14.14 9.59
CA ALA A 61 -4.17 15.20 9.22
C ALA A 61 -4.63 15.02 7.79
N MET A 62 -5.91 15.24 7.56
CA MET A 62 -6.46 15.26 6.21
C MET A 62 -5.87 16.46 5.44
N PRO A 63 -5.47 16.29 4.17
CA PRO A 63 -4.91 17.38 3.39
C PRO A 63 -5.96 18.46 3.12
N LYS A 64 -5.51 19.69 2.87
CA LYS A 64 -6.39 20.84 2.55
C LYS A 64 -7.27 20.58 1.32
N SER A 65 -6.74 19.87 0.33
CA SER A 65 -7.47 19.49 -0.89
C SER A 65 -8.68 18.59 -0.62
N LEU A 66 -8.71 17.89 0.52
CA LEU A 66 -9.83 17.08 0.97
C LEU A 66 -10.60 17.73 2.14
N GLY A 67 -10.44 19.04 2.34
CA GLY A 67 -11.15 19.79 3.39
C GLY A 67 -10.54 19.70 4.79
N GLY A 68 -9.33 19.17 4.92
CA GLY A 68 -8.63 19.07 6.20
C GLY A 68 -7.70 20.25 6.51
N LYS A 69 -7.03 20.19 7.67
CA LYS A 69 -6.07 21.22 8.11
C LYS A 69 -4.71 21.11 7.40
N GLY A 70 -4.33 19.91 6.95
CA GLY A 70 -3.03 19.63 6.33
C GLY A 70 -1.83 19.81 7.27
N ASP A 71 -2.04 19.73 8.58
CA ASP A 71 -1.03 19.97 9.64
C ASP A 71 -0.50 18.65 10.25
N GLY A 72 -0.27 17.66 9.39
CA GLY A 72 0.13 16.31 9.74
C GLY A 72 0.39 15.44 8.51
N GLN A 73 0.76 14.18 8.74
CA GLN A 73 0.96 13.19 7.68
C GLN A 73 -0.40 12.61 7.24
N ASN A 74 -0.42 11.82 6.17
CA ASN A 74 -1.63 11.13 5.73
C ASN A 74 -1.33 9.73 5.17
N PRO A 75 -2.34 8.86 5.03
CA PRO A 75 -2.14 7.49 4.53
C PRO A 75 -1.47 7.43 3.16
N GLU A 76 -1.77 8.36 2.25
CA GLU A 76 -1.19 8.39 0.90
C GLU A 76 0.30 8.72 0.93
N MET A 77 0.74 9.63 1.81
CA MET A 77 2.16 9.90 2.04
C MET A 77 2.90 8.67 2.55
N LEU A 78 2.31 7.96 3.52
CA LEU A 78 2.89 6.72 4.05
C LEU A 78 2.98 5.64 2.97
N PHE A 79 1.94 5.53 2.16
CA PHE A 79 1.92 4.61 1.03
C PHE A 79 2.97 4.96 -0.02
N ALA A 80 3.13 6.24 -0.36
CA ALA A 80 4.15 6.72 -1.29
C ALA A 80 5.56 6.36 -0.78
N MET A 81 5.89 6.68 0.47
CA MET A 81 7.19 6.35 1.06
C MET A 81 7.46 4.83 1.07
N GLY A 82 6.46 4.05 1.44
CA GLY A 82 6.55 2.58 1.41
C GLY A 82 6.74 2.03 0.00
N TYR A 83 6.02 2.57 -0.99
CA TYR A 83 6.13 2.10 -2.36
C TYR A 83 7.48 2.49 -2.98
N ALA A 84 7.94 3.73 -2.81
CA ALA A 84 9.22 4.18 -3.36
C ALA A 84 10.38 3.31 -2.86
N SER A 85 10.43 3.07 -1.55
CA SER A 85 11.44 2.22 -0.92
C SER A 85 11.34 0.75 -1.36
N CYS A 86 10.12 0.21 -1.45
CA CYS A 86 9.88 -1.16 -1.90
C CYS A 86 10.30 -1.37 -3.38
N PHE A 87 9.99 -0.40 -4.23
CA PHE A 87 10.32 -0.45 -5.66
C PHE A 87 11.84 -0.36 -5.89
N LEU A 88 12.52 0.59 -5.23
CA LEU A 88 13.97 0.72 -5.30
C LEU A 88 14.67 -0.57 -4.83
N SER A 89 14.22 -1.14 -3.70
CA SER A 89 14.74 -2.41 -3.18
C SER A 89 14.55 -3.56 -4.17
N ALA A 90 13.40 -3.64 -4.84
CA ALA A 90 13.13 -4.65 -5.86
C ALA A 90 14.08 -4.52 -7.06
N MET A 91 14.33 -3.30 -7.54
CA MET A 91 15.32 -3.06 -8.60
C MET A 91 16.72 -3.51 -8.18
N GLN A 92 17.17 -3.13 -6.98
CA GLN A 92 18.48 -3.53 -6.47
C GLN A 92 18.61 -5.04 -6.32
N LEU A 93 17.55 -5.72 -5.86
CA LEU A 93 17.50 -7.18 -5.77
C LEU A 93 17.64 -7.85 -7.14
N VAL A 94 16.91 -7.35 -8.15
CA VAL A 94 17.00 -7.87 -9.52
C VAL A 94 18.38 -7.64 -10.11
N ALA A 95 18.92 -6.42 -9.99
CA ALA A 95 20.27 -6.09 -10.44
C ALA A 95 21.32 -7.02 -9.82
N GLY A 96 21.22 -7.27 -8.51
CA GLY A 96 22.11 -8.20 -7.80
C GLY A 96 22.03 -9.64 -8.33
N LYS A 97 20.82 -10.14 -8.59
CA LYS A 97 20.62 -11.49 -9.17
C LYS A 97 21.21 -11.62 -10.58
N LEU A 98 21.29 -10.52 -11.33
CA LEU A 98 21.88 -10.48 -12.66
C LEU A 98 23.41 -10.25 -12.63
N GLY A 99 24.02 -10.08 -11.45
CA GLY A 99 25.43 -9.71 -11.33
C GLY A 99 25.73 -8.27 -11.78
N LYS A 100 24.72 -7.40 -11.81
CA LYS A 100 24.80 -6.03 -12.33
C LYS A 100 24.40 -4.98 -11.29
N SER A 101 24.77 -5.18 -10.03
CA SER A 101 24.38 -4.30 -8.90
C SER A 101 24.66 -2.81 -9.13
N GLU A 102 25.75 -2.48 -9.85
CA GLU A 102 26.10 -1.09 -10.16
C GLU A 102 25.03 -0.36 -10.98
N MET A 103 24.18 -1.07 -11.74
CA MET A 103 23.09 -0.48 -12.52
C MET A 103 21.94 0.08 -11.68
N ALA A 104 21.80 -0.35 -10.42
CA ALA A 104 20.76 0.10 -9.50
C ALA A 104 21.30 0.98 -8.37
N LYS A 105 22.63 1.17 -8.31
CA LYS A 105 23.31 1.74 -7.14
C LYS A 105 22.91 3.18 -6.85
N ASN A 106 22.75 3.98 -7.91
CA ASN A 106 22.39 5.39 -7.82
C ASN A 106 20.93 5.64 -8.26
N ALA A 107 20.15 4.56 -8.44
CA ALA A 107 18.77 4.69 -8.85
C ALA A 107 17.97 5.44 -7.78
N VAL A 108 17.14 6.39 -8.22
CA VAL A 108 16.24 7.16 -7.34
C VAL A 108 14.82 6.93 -7.82
N VAL A 109 13.93 6.57 -6.89
CA VAL A 109 12.53 6.29 -7.19
C VAL A 109 11.66 7.34 -6.53
N HIS A 110 10.86 8.01 -7.34
CA HIS A 110 9.86 8.98 -6.91
C HIS A 110 8.47 8.37 -7.12
N THR A 111 7.62 8.43 -6.09
CA THR A 111 6.24 7.97 -6.19
C THR A 111 5.26 9.08 -5.87
N GLN A 112 4.24 9.21 -6.69
CA GLN A 112 3.06 10.04 -6.43
C GLN A 112 1.88 9.10 -6.21
N VAL A 113 1.14 9.31 -5.13
CA VAL A 113 -0.05 8.53 -4.80
C VAL A 113 -1.24 9.47 -4.86
N HIS A 114 -2.16 9.15 -5.76
CA HIS A 114 -3.39 9.89 -5.98
C HIS A 114 -4.54 9.17 -5.27
N VAL A 115 -5.41 9.95 -4.63
CA VAL A 115 -6.66 9.45 -4.04
C VAL A 115 -7.83 10.22 -4.67
N GLY A 116 -8.85 9.50 -5.12
CA GLY A 116 -9.98 10.08 -5.83
C GLY A 116 -11.11 9.08 -6.05
N GLU A 117 -12.17 9.52 -6.73
CA GLU A 117 -13.33 8.67 -7.03
C GLU A 117 -13.03 7.74 -8.21
N PRO A 118 -13.22 6.40 -8.06
CA PRO A 118 -13.11 5.47 -9.18
C PRO A 118 -14.21 5.71 -10.22
N LYS A 119 -13.91 5.46 -11.51
CA LYS A 119 -14.90 5.58 -12.60
C LYS A 119 -16.09 4.64 -12.43
N ASP A 120 -15.83 3.42 -11.99
CA ASP A 120 -16.79 2.31 -12.05
C ASP A 120 -17.25 1.83 -10.66
N LYS A 121 -17.00 2.63 -9.60
CA LYS A 121 -17.32 2.25 -8.23
C LYS A 121 -17.47 3.46 -7.31
N GLU A 122 -18.45 3.40 -6.41
CA GLU A 122 -18.62 4.40 -5.36
C GLU A 122 -17.45 4.36 -4.35
N GLY A 123 -17.14 5.53 -3.77
CA GLY A 123 -16.11 5.69 -2.74
C GLY A 123 -14.78 6.18 -3.28
N PHE A 124 -13.69 5.86 -2.58
CA PHE A 124 -12.33 6.28 -2.96
C PHE A 124 -11.52 5.10 -3.52
N GLY A 125 -10.73 5.39 -4.56
CA GLY A 125 -9.69 4.54 -5.10
C GLY A 125 -8.32 5.22 -5.02
N LEU A 126 -7.30 4.49 -5.46
CA LEU A 126 -5.93 4.98 -5.57
C LEU A 126 -5.43 4.85 -6.99
N GLU A 127 -4.50 5.72 -7.37
CA GLU A 127 -3.65 5.60 -8.55
C GLU A 127 -2.22 5.96 -8.14
N VAL A 128 -1.22 5.35 -8.78
CA VAL A 128 0.19 5.61 -8.46
C VAL A 128 0.99 5.91 -9.71
N ASP A 129 1.77 7.00 -9.68
CA ASP A 129 2.81 7.27 -10.67
C ASP A 129 4.18 7.04 -10.05
N ILE A 130 5.02 6.28 -10.74
CA ILE A 130 6.41 6.01 -10.36
C ILE A 130 7.34 6.57 -11.43
N LYS A 131 8.27 7.42 -11.02
CA LYS A 131 9.37 7.93 -11.87
C LYS A 131 10.70 7.46 -11.33
N VAL A 132 11.56 6.97 -12.22
CA VAL A 132 12.86 6.42 -11.83
C VAL A 132 14.00 7.12 -12.55
N GLU A 133 14.95 7.64 -11.79
CA GLU A 133 16.20 8.22 -12.27
C GLU A 133 17.35 7.20 -12.21
N ASN A 134 18.39 7.43 -13.01
CA ASN A 134 19.66 6.68 -12.97
C ASN A 134 19.52 5.15 -13.10
N ALA A 135 18.55 4.69 -13.88
CA ALA A 135 18.37 3.28 -14.24
C ALA A 135 17.92 3.14 -15.70
N ASP A 136 18.12 1.96 -16.28
CA ASP A 136 17.56 1.63 -17.59
C ASP A 136 16.14 1.06 -17.49
N GLU A 137 15.42 1.08 -18.61
CA GLU A 137 14.01 0.67 -18.67
C GLU A 137 13.83 -0.82 -18.40
N ASP A 138 14.80 -1.66 -18.77
CA ASP A 138 14.75 -3.10 -18.52
C ASP A 138 14.81 -3.41 -17.03
N LEU A 139 15.70 -2.75 -16.28
CA LEU A 139 15.79 -2.87 -14.84
C LEU A 139 14.54 -2.31 -14.15
N ILE A 140 14.02 -1.17 -14.63
CA ILE A 140 12.78 -0.58 -14.10
C ILE A 140 11.62 -1.57 -14.26
N ARG A 141 11.44 -2.14 -15.46
CA ARG A 141 10.39 -3.12 -15.76
C ARG A 141 10.54 -4.38 -14.92
N ALA A 142 11.76 -4.90 -14.80
CA ALA A 142 12.02 -6.08 -13.98
C ALA A 142 11.80 -5.80 -12.48
N GLY A 143 12.14 -4.59 -12.02
CA GLY A 143 11.84 -4.11 -10.68
C GLY A 143 10.33 -4.07 -10.40
N HIS A 144 9.54 -3.57 -11.35
CA HIS A 144 8.08 -3.52 -11.24
C HIS A 144 7.45 -4.91 -11.09
N GLU A 145 7.91 -5.90 -11.86
CA GLU A 145 7.43 -7.28 -11.73
C GLU A 145 7.89 -7.97 -10.42
N ALA A 146 9.03 -7.54 -9.87
CA ALA A 146 9.56 -8.10 -8.62
C ALA A 146 8.97 -7.46 -7.36
N CYS A 147 8.59 -6.17 -7.42
CA CYS A 147 8.16 -5.38 -6.28
C CYS A 147 6.87 -5.93 -5.63
N PRO A 148 6.89 -6.28 -4.32
CA PRO A 148 5.70 -6.73 -3.60
C PRO A 148 4.49 -5.80 -3.71
N TYR A 149 4.68 -4.48 -3.65
CA TYR A 149 3.59 -3.51 -3.75
C TYR A 149 2.97 -3.50 -5.15
N SER A 150 3.81 -3.50 -6.20
CA SER A 150 3.32 -3.62 -7.59
C SER A 150 2.54 -4.91 -7.83
N ARG A 151 3.03 -6.05 -7.32
CA ARG A 151 2.34 -7.34 -7.46
C ARG A 151 1.01 -7.37 -6.71
N ALA A 152 0.93 -6.73 -5.54
CA ALA A 152 -0.32 -6.62 -4.77
C ALA A 152 -1.38 -5.77 -5.49
N LEU A 153 -0.94 -4.77 -6.25
CA LEU A 153 -1.81 -3.78 -6.90
C LEU A 153 -2.14 -4.08 -8.37
N LYS A 154 -1.46 -5.05 -9.00
CA LYS A 154 -1.48 -5.34 -10.45
C LYS A 154 -2.87 -5.39 -11.11
N HIS A 155 -3.90 -5.80 -10.35
CA HIS A 155 -5.29 -5.91 -10.86
C HIS A 155 -6.27 -5.03 -10.08
N GLY A 156 -5.79 -4.21 -9.14
CA GLY A 156 -6.62 -3.40 -8.25
C GLY A 156 -6.67 -1.93 -8.65
N ILE A 157 -5.54 -1.37 -9.11
CA ILE A 157 -5.42 0.05 -9.44
C ILE A 157 -4.49 0.27 -10.65
N VAL A 158 -4.52 1.47 -11.20
CA VAL A 158 -3.53 1.93 -12.19
C VAL A 158 -2.22 2.24 -11.48
N VAL A 159 -1.13 1.69 -11.99
CA VAL A 159 0.24 2.02 -11.59
C VAL A 159 1.02 2.37 -12.86
N ASN A 160 1.30 3.65 -13.05
CA ASN A 160 2.12 4.12 -14.16
C ASN A 160 3.58 4.11 -13.72
N VAL A 161 4.47 3.53 -14.54
CA VAL A 161 5.90 3.48 -14.26
C VAL A 161 6.64 4.04 -15.45
N SER A 162 7.49 5.04 -15.24
CA SER A 162 8.31 5.63 -16.28
C SER A 162 9.73 5.90 -15.79
N LYS A 163 10.65 5.98 -16.75
CA LYS A 163 11.94 6.61 -16.53
C LYS A 163 11.77 8.13 -16.43
N ALA A 164 12.58 8.79 -15.61
CA ALA A 164 12.64 10.24 -15.47
C ALA A 164 13.47 10.90 -16.58
#